data_AF-A0A9D8QJ43-F1
#
_entry.id   AF-A0A9D8QJ43-F1
#
_cell.length_a   1.000
_cell.length_b   1.000
_cell.length_c   1.000
_cell.angle_alpha   90.00
_cell.angle_beta   90.00
_cell.angle_gamma   90.00
#
_symmetry.space_group_name_H-M   'P 1'
#
loop_
_entity.id
_entity.type
_entity.pdbx_description
1 polymer ?
#
loop_
_entity_poly.entity_id
_entity_poly.type
_entity_poly.pdbx_seq_one_letter_code
_entity_poly.pdbx_strand_id
1 'polypeptide(L)' 'MTTYQEGYEYYVSKCEQFGLEPINFSIFVEHLSQEQLDQFNEHARKTKEQANA' A
#
# COMPACT_ATOMS: atom_id res chain seq x y z
N MET A 1 5.27 12.64 -4.66
CA MET A 1 4.18 12.20 -3.76
C MET A 1 3.44 11.04 -4.41
N THR A 2 4.07 9.87 -4.44
CA THR A 2 3.58 8.64 -5.10
C THR A 2 3.39 7.48 -4.10
N THR A 3 3.71 7.70 -2.83
CA THR A 3 3.92 6.65 -1.82
C THR A 3 2.64 5.91 -1.45
N TYR A 4 1.50 6.61 -1.43
CA TYR A 4 0.20 5.99 -1.14
C TYR A 4 -0.30 5.09 -2.27
N GLN A 5 0.06 5.42 -3.51
CA GLN A 5 -0.37 4.67 -4.68
C GLN A 5 0.32 3.30 -4.75
N GLU A 6 1.63 3.24 -4.48
CA GLU A 6 2.37 1.98 -4.36
C GLU A 6 1.82 1.10 -3.22
N GLY A 7 1.47 1.71 -2.08
CA GLY A 7 0.83 1.00 -0.98
C GLY A 7 -0.54 0.42 -1.34
N TYR A 8 -1.34 1.18 -2.10
CA TYR A 8 -2.64 0.72 -2.57
C TYR A 8 -2.54 -0.40 -3.61
N GLU A 9 -1.60 -0.30 -4.56
CA GLU A 9 -1.37 -1.37 -5.54
C GLU A 9 -0.96 -2.68 -4.86
N TYR A 10 -0.12 -2.60 -3.82
CA TYR A 10 0.21 -3.78 -3.01
C TYR A 10 -1.02 -4.34 -2.28
N TYR A 11 -1.84 -3.49 -1.68
CA TYR A 11 -3.10 -3.89 -1.05
C TYR A 11 -4.04 -4.60 -2.04
N VAL A 12 -4.23 -4.03 -3.23
CA VAL A 12 -5.04 -4.62 -4.32
C VAL A 12 -4.51 -6.01 -4.70
N SER A 13 -3.18 -6.13 -4.88
CA SER A 13 -2.56 -7.42 -5.24
C SER A 13 -2.82 -8.51 -4.19
N LYS A 14 -2.96 -8.14 -2.92
CA LYS A 14 -3.28 -9.05 -1.82
C LYS A 14 -4.76 -9.39 -1.79
N CYS A 15 -5.64 -8.42 -2.00
CA CYS A 15 -7.07 -8.68 -2.17
C CYS A 15 -7.32 -9.73 -3.27
N GLU A 16 -6.69 -9.58 -4.44
CA GLU A 16 -6.79 -10.53 -5.55
C GLU A 16 -6.28 -11.94 -5.18
N GLN A 17 -5.12 -12.03 -4.51
CA GLN A 17 -4.56 -13.31 -4.04
C GLN A 17 -5.50 -14.05 -3.08
N PHE A 18 -6.28 -13.32 -2.29
CA PHE A 18 -7.22 -13.89 -1.33
C PHE A 18 -8.66 -14.01 -1.87
N GLY A 19 -8.92 -13.64 -3.12
CA GLY A 19 -10.25 -13.65 -3.73
C GLY A 19 -11.21 -12.61 -3.14
N LEU A 20 -10.66 -11.48 -2.67
CA LEU A 20 -11.40 -10.36 -2.08
C LEU A 20 -11.48 -9.19 -3.06
N GLU A 21 -12.58 -8.46 -3.03
CA GLU A 21 -12.73 -7.19 -3.74
C GLU A 21 -12.04 -6.06 -2.93
N PRO A 22 -11.12 -5.28 -3.53
CA PRO A 22 -10.50 -4.15 -2.86
C PRO A 22 -11.46 -2.96 -2.73
N ILE A 23 -11.34 -2.21 -1.63
CA ILE A 23 -12.03 -0.92 -1.46
C ILE A 23 -11.40 0.16 -2.34
N ASN A 24 -12.11 1.28 -2.57
CA ASN A 24 -11.56 2.38 -3.38
C ASN A 24 -10.36 3.07 -2.69
N PHE A 25 -9.52 3.70 -3.50
CA PHE A 25 -8.31 4.37 -3.01
C PHE A 25 -8.59 5.46 -1.97
N SER A 26 -9.65 6.26 -2.14
CA SER A 26 -9.99 7.34 -1.20
C SER A 26 -10.33 6.79 0.19
N ILE A 27 -11.10 5.72 0.28
CA ILE A 27 -11.45 5.04 1.53
C ILE A 27 -10.19 4.40 2.13
N PHE A 28 -9.34 3.77 1.32
CA PHE A 28 -8.06 3.24 1.76
C PHE A 28 -7.20 4.32 2.43
N VAL A 29 -7.13 5.53 1.86
CA VAL A 29 -6.38 6.64 2.45
C VAL A 29 -7.09 7.23 3.68
N GLU A 30 -8.41 7.41 3.64
CA GLU A 30 -9.19 7.99 4.75
C GLU A 30 -9.22 7.13 6.01
N HIS A 31 -9.16 5.81 5.87
CA HIS A 31 -9.24 4.88 6.99
C HIS A 31 -7.89 4.55 7.61
N LEU A 32 -6.79 5.02 7.02
CA LEU A 32 -5.47 4.83 7.60
C LEU A 32 -5.13 5.99 8.53
N SER A 33 -4.70 5.67 9.73
CA SER A 33 -4.03 6.65 10.58
C SER A 33 -2.72 7.08 9.93
N GLN A 34 -2.25 8.27 10.26
CA GLN A 34 -0.95 8.77 9.79
C GLN A 34 0.19 7.77 10.09
N GLU A 35 0.15 7.11 11.25
CA GLU A 35 1.13 6.08 11.63
C GLU A 35 1.07 4.85 10.72
N GLN A 36 -0.13 4.40 10.34
CA GLN A 36 -0.30 3.27 9.42
C GLN A 36 0.19 3.64 8.02
N LEU A 37 -0.10 4.85 7.57
CA LEU A 37 0.41 5.41 6.32
C LEU A 37 1.94 5.45 6.30
N ASP A 38 2.55 5.91 7.39
CA ASP A 38 4.00 6.03 7.51
C ASP A 38 4.69 4.66 7.49
N GLN A 39 4.14 3.65 8.20
CA GLN A 39 4.67 2.29 8.16
C GLN A 39 4.53 1.64 6.78
N PHE A 40 3.39 1.84 6.09
CA PHE A 40 3.19 1.30 4.74
C PHE A 40 4.20 1.89 3.76
N ASN A 41 4.42 3.21 3.84
CA ASN A 41 5.39 3.93 3.03
C ASN A 41 6.83 3.47 3.30
N GLU A 42 7.18 3.24 4.57
CA GLU A 42 8.50 2.74 4.94
C GLU A 42 8.74 1.32 4.42
N HIS A 43 7.74 0.44 4.52
CA HIS A 43 7.82 -0.92 4.00
C HIS A 43 7.96 -0.93 2.48
N ALA A 44 7.13 -0.15 1.76
CA ALA A 44 7.21 -0.03 0.30
C ALA A 44 8.59 0.46 -0.16
N ARG A 45 9.16 1.46 0.52
CA ARG A 45 10.52 1.97 0.23
C ARG A 45 11.56 0.85 0.37
N LYS A 46 11.53 0.09 1.47
CA LYS A 46 12.47 -1.02 1.72
C LYS A 46 12.37 -2.12 0.67
N THR A 47 11.15 -2.49 0.27
CA THR A 47 10.93 -3.49 -0.78
C THR A 47 11.46 -3.01 -2.13
N LYS A 48 11.30 -1.72 -2.46
CA LYS A 48 11.83 -1.12 -3.70
C LYS A 48 13.35 -1.02 -3.71
N GLU A 49 13.97 -0.74 -2.56
CA GLU A 49 15.43 -0.74 -2.39
C GLU A 49 16.01 -2.16 -2.53
N GLN A 50 15.32 -3.18 -2.04
CA GLN A 50 15.73 -4.59 -2.19
C GLN A 50 15.53 -5.13 -3.61
N ALA A 51 14.56 -4.63 -4.37
CA ALA A 51 14.31 -5.05 -5.75
C ALA A 51 15.30 -4.45 -6.77
N ASN A 52 16.03 -3.39 -6.38
CA ASN A 52 17.04 -2.71 -7.22
C ASN A 52 18.49 -3.05 -6.83
N ALA A 53 18.69 -3.99 -5.89
CA ALA A 53 19.98 -4.51 -5.46
C ALA A 53 20.22 -5.91 -6.03
#